data_AF-A0A2E7HQX6-F1
#
_entry.id   AF-A0A2E7HQX6-F1
#
_cell.length_a   1.000
_cell.length_b   1.000
_cell.length_c   1.000
_cell.angle_alpha   90.00
_cell.angle_beta   90.00
_cell.angle_gamma   90.00
#
_symmetry.space_group_name_H-M   'P 1'
#
loop_
_entity.id
_entity.type
_entity.pdbx_description
1 polymer ?
#
loop_
_entity_poly.entity_id
_entity_poly.type
_entity_poly.pdbx_seq_one_letter_code
_entity_poly.pdbx_strand_id
1 'polypeptide(L)' 'MDDAEAANSYAAIVPKFDLAQAKRLFFKGRSLEELTAAAKRLGDYKLEAELHAFAQALEDEP' A
#
# COMPACT_ATOMS: atom_id res chain seq x y z
N MET A 1 -24.96 -24.68 0.65
CA MET A 1 -23.78 -24.04 1.27
C MET A 1 -23.02 -23.42 0.11
N ASP A 2 -23.33 -22.17 -0.18
CA ASP A 2 -22.75 -21.38 -1.27
C ASP A 2 -21.60 -20.56 -0.70
N ASP A 3 -20.41 -21.16 -0.68
CA ASP A 3 -19.18 -20.59 -0.12
C ASP A 3 -18.43 -19.70 -1.15
N ALA A 4 -19.19 -18.91 -1.92
CA ALA A 4 -18.64 -17.95 -2.90
C ALA A 4 -19.01 -16.50 -2.57
N GLU A 5 -19.76 -16.25 -1.49
CA GLU A 5 -20.29 -14.92 -1.16
C GLU A 5 -19.49 -14.17 -0.07
N ALA A 6 -18.40 -14.76 0.43
CA ALA A 6 -17.61 -14.18 1.52
C ALA A 6 -16.32 -13.44 1.09
N ALA A 7 -15.88 -13.56 -0.18
CA ALA A 7 -14.51 -13.20 -0.55
C ALA A 7 -14.26 -11.70 -0.83
N ASN A 8 -15.28 -10.83 -0.95
CA ASN A 8 -15.05 -9.42 -1.32
C ASN A 8 -15.85 -8.36 -0.54
N SER A 9 -16.47 -8.74 0.58
CA SER A 9 -17.16 -7.77 1.45
C SER A 9 -16.22 -7.08 2.45
N TYR A 10 -14.99 -7.62 2.57
CA TYR A 10 -13.88 -7.10 3.38
C TYR A 10 -12.71 -6.62 2.53
N ALA A 11 -12.96 -6.22 1.27
CA ALA A 11 -12.17 -5.13 0.70
C ALA A 11 -12.52 -3.87 1.52
N ALA A 12 -12.05 -3.85 2.78
CA ALA A 12 -12.09 -2.73 3.68
C ALA A 12 -11.76 -1.51 2.84
N ILE A 13 -12.60 -0.48 2.94
CA ILE A 13 -12.47 0.77 2.21
C ILE A 13 -11.06 1.28 2.49
N VAL A 14 -10.08 0.90 1.67
CA VAL A 14 -8.73 1.41 1.75
C VAL A 14 -8.90 2.81 1.20
N PRO A 15 -8.73 3.86 2.03
CA PRO A 15 -8.83 5.21 1.52
C PRO A 15 -7.77 5.35 0.43
N LYS A 16 -8.14 5.87 -0.74
CA LYS A 16 -7.16 6.19 -1.77
C LYS A 16 -6.16 7.19 -1.19
N PHE A 17 -4.88 6.91 -1.36
CA PHE A 17 -3.79 7.79 -0.94
C PHE A 17 -2.78 7.89 -2.09
N ASP A 18 -2.03 8.98 -2.12
CA ASP A 18 -0.95 9.20 -3.07
C ASP A 18 0.43 8.96 -2.42
N LEU A 19 1.50 9.01 -3.21
CA LEU A 19 2.86 8.81 -2.73
C LEU A 19 3.26 9.79 -1.61
N ALA A 20 2.80 11.04 -1.65
CA ALA A 20 3.13 12.03 -0.62
C ALA A 20 2.47 11.68 0.71
N GLN A 21 1.21 11.22 0.67
CA GLN A 21 0.50 10.70 1.84
C GLN A 21 1.16 9.43 2.37
N ALA A 22 1.57 8.51 1.48
CA ALA A 22 2.26 7.28 1.87
C ALA A 22 3.59 7.57 2.58
N LYS A 23 4.41 8.49 2.05
CA LYS A 23 5.66 8.94 2.69
C LYS A 23 5.39 9.54 4.07
N ARG A 24 4.36 10.38 4.22
CA ARG A 24 3.97 10.92 5.53
C ARG A 24 3.55 9.83 6.52
N LEU A 25 2.84 8.80 6.06
CA LEU A 25 2.45 7.65 6.90
C LEU A 25 3.68 6.82 7.31
N PHE A 26 4.63 6.63 6.39
CA PHE A 26 5.90 5.96 6.69
C PHE A 26 6.68 6.69 7.79
N PHE A 27 6.88 8.01 7.70
CA PHE A 27 7.54 8.79 8.75
C PHE A 27 6.77 8.85 10.07
N LYS A 28 5.47 8.49 10.08
CA LYS A 28 4.65 8.31 11.29
C LYS A 28 4.74 6.89 11.87
N GLY A 29 5.55 6.01 11.28
CA GLY A 29 5.80 4.66 11.77
C GLY A 29 4.99 3.55 11.09
N ARG A 30 4.29 3.82 9.97
CA ARG A 30 3.72 2.74 9.14
C ARG A 30 4.82 2.07 8.34
N SER A 31 4.73 0.75 8.13
CA SER A 31 5.73 0.07 7.34
C SER A 31 5.50 0.27 5.84
N LEU A 32 6.58 0.19 5.04
CA LEU A 32 6.47 0.24 3.59
C LEU A 32 5.69 -0.95 3.04
N GLU A 33 5.84 -2.13 3.65
CA GLU A 33 5.08 -3.33 3.28
C GLU A 33 3.56 -3.11 3.41
N GLU A 34 3.11 -2.47 4.49
CA GLU A 34 1.69 -2.13 4.69
C GLU A 34 1.18 -1.17 3.62
N LEU A 35 1.97 -0.14 3.29
CA LEU A 35 1.61 0.87 2.28
C LEU A 35 1.57 0.24 0.87
N THR A 36 2.54 -0.61 0.55
CA THR A 36 2.58 -1.32 -0.74
C THR A 36 1.43 -2.31 -0.87
N ALA A 37 1.12 -3.07 0.18
CA ALA A 37 -0.05 -3.95 0.19
C ALA A 37 -1.37 -3.18 0.03
N ALA A 38 -1.46 -1.98 0.59
CA ALA A 38 -2.62 -1.10 0.42
C ALA A 38 -2.74 -0.59 -1.03
N ALA A 39 -1.64 -0.16 -1.65
CA ALA A 39 -1.60 0.25 -3.06
C ALA A 39 -2.01 -0.90 -4.00
N LYS A 40 -1.53 -2.12 -3.73
CA LYS A 40 -1.90 -3.33 -4.47
C LYS A 40 -3.39 -3.67 -4.37
N ARG A 41 -3.98 -3.56 -3.18
CA ARG A 41 -5.44 -3.75 -2.98
C ARG A 41 -6.28 -2.71 -3.71
N LEU A 42 -5.76 -1.50 -3.90
CA LEU A 42 -6.40 -0.44 -4.67
C LEU A 42 -6.25 -0.64 -6.19
N GLY A 43 -5.43 -1.59 -6.65
CA GLY A 43 -5.07 -1.75 -8.05
C GLY A 43 -4.22 -0.60 -8.59
N ASP A 44 -3.56 0.16 -7.71
CA ASP A 44 -2.71 1.29 -8.08
C ASP A 44 -1.26 0.82 -8.27
N TYR A 45 -1.00 0.18 -9.41
CA TYR A 45 0.31 -0.35 -9.76
C TYR A 45 1.39 0.75 -9.89
N LYS A 46 0.99 1.98 -10.21
CA LYS A 46 1.93 3.10 -10.27
C LYS A 46 2.41 3.45 -8.87
N LEU A 47 1.49 3.59 -7.92
CA LEU A 47 1.81 3.87 -6.53
C LEU A 47 2.63 2.73 -5.90
N GLU A 48 2.28 1.48 -6.19
CA GLU A 48 3.08 0.30 -5.77
C GLU A 48 4.54 0.42 -6.26
N ALA A 49 4.76 0.72 -7.55
CA ALA A 49 6.10 0.91 -8.09
C ALA A 49 6.86 2.09 -7.45
N GLU A 50 6.16 3.21 -7.22
CA GLU A 50 6.73 4.39 -6.56
C GLU A 50 7.13 4.10 -5.10
N LEU A 51 6.38 3.26 -4.38
CA LEU A 51 6.71 2.81 -3.03
C LEU A 51 7.90 1.86 -2.99
N HIS A 52 8.02 0.96 -3.97
CA HIS A 52 9.21 0.11 -4.12
C HIS A 52 10.48 0.93 -4.40
N ALA A 53 10.41 1.91 -5.31
CA ALA A 53 11.54 2.80 -5.57
C ALA A 53 11.92 3.62 -4.33
N PHE A 54 10.93 4.06 -3.54
CA PHE A 54 11.19 4.75 -2.28
C PHE A 54 11.84 3.85 -1.23
N ALA A 55 11.44 2.58 -1.13
CA ALA A 55 12.07 1.60 -0.24
C ALA A 55 13.55 1.39 -0.59
N GLN A 56 13.84 1.18 -1.88
CA GLN A 56 15.20 1.02 -2.38
C GLN A 56 16.07 2.24 -2.05
N ALA A 57 15.55 3.45 -2.29
CA ALA A 57 16.27 4.69 -1.98
C ALA A 57 16.64 4.85 -0.50
N LEU A 58 15.82 4.32 0.43
CA LEU A 58 16.10 4.33 1.87
C LEU A 58 17.19 3.32 2.27
N GLU A 59 17.29 2.20 1.55
CA GLU A 59 18.36 1.20 1.78
C GLU A 59 19.71 1.66 1.21
N ASP A 60 19.68 2.47 0.14
CA ASP A 60 20.86 3.04 -0.50
C ASP A 60 21.43 4.30 0.21
N GLU A 61 20.72 4.86 1.20
CA GLU A 61 21.26 5.92 2.07
C GLU A 61 22.16 5.28 3.18
N PRO A 62 23.48 5.60 3.23
CA PRO A 62 24.45 4.97 4.14
C PRO A 62 24.27 5.31 5.63
#